data_AF-A0A4D6LEB9-F1
#
_entry.id   AF-A0A4D6LEB9-F1
#
_cell.length_a   1.000
_cell.length_b   1.000
_cell.length_c   1.000
_cell.angle_alpha   90.00
_cell.angle_beta   90.00
_cell.angle_gamma   90.00
#
_symmetry.space_group_name_H-M   'P 1'
#
loop_
_entity.id
_entity.type
_entity.pdbx_description
1 polymer ?
#
loop_
_entity_poly.entity_id
_entity_poly.type
_entity_poly.pdbx_seq_one_letter_code
_entity_poly.pdbx_strand_id
1 'polypeptide(L)' 'MEETEGEELRKQIGVVAYIECSSKTQQNVKAVFDTAIKVVLQPPRRKEMARKKRHRRSGCSFV' A
#
# COMPACT_ATOMS: atom_id res chain seq x y z
N MET A 1 3.52 22.93 -5.66
CA MET A 1 4.32 21.75 -6.02
C MET A 1 5.15 21.41 -4.80
N GLU A 2 4.50 20.95 -3.72
CA GLU A 2 5.18 20.64 -2.44
C GLU A 2 4.55 19.42 -1.74
N GLU A 3 3.65 18.69 -2.40
CA GLU A 3 3.08 17.43 -1.90
C GLU A 3 3.98 16.21 -2.18
N THR A 4 5.27 16.43 -2.45
CA THR A 4 6.14 15.40 -3.04
C THR A 4 7.08 14.76 -2.03
N GLU A 5 7.65 15.49 -1.07
CA GLU A 5 8.67 14.91 -0.18
C GLU A 5 8.12 13.81 0.74
N GLY A 6 6.96 14.03 1.38
CA GLY A 6 6.34 13.03 2.24
C GLY A 6 5.90 11.78 1.48
N GLU A 7 5.38 11.95 0.26
CA GLU A 7 4.94 10.86 -0.61
C GLU A 7 6.13 10.11 -1.24
N GLU A 8 7.23 10.80 -1.53
CA GLU A 8 8.48 10.21 -1.97
C GLU A 8 9.12 9.38 -0.86
N LEU A 9 9.18 9.91 0.36
CA LEU A 9 9.69 9.18 1.53
C LEU A 9 8.85 7.93 1.79
N ARG A 10 7.54 8.01 1.61
CA ARG A 10 6.64 6.86 1.70
C ARG A 10 7.08 5.72 0.78
N LYS A 11 7.38 6.05 -0.49
CA LYS A 11 7.84 5.09 -1.50
C LYS A 11 9.23 4.54 -1.16
N GLN A 12 10.13 5.38 -0.65
CA GLN A 12 11.50 4.97 -0.29
C GLN A 12 11.53 3.98 0.88
N ILE A 13 10.74 4.22 1.93
CA ILE A 13 10.70 3.35 3.12
C ILE A 13 9.76 2.14 2.88
N GLY A 14 8.87 2.21 1.90
CA GLY A 14 7.92 1.14 1.59
C GLY A 14 6.76 1.04 2.58
N VAL A 15 6.41 2.16 3.23
CA VAL A 15 5.26 2.21 4.14
C VAL A 15 3.94 2.28 3.35
N VAL A 16 2.86 1.82 3.96
CA VAL A 16 1.58 1.59 3.25
C VAL A 16 0.85 2.88 2.89
N ALA A 17 0.97 3.93 3.72
CA ALA A 17 0.29 5.20 3.54
C ALA A 17 1.10 6.35 4.17
N TYR A 18 0.94 7.54 3.61
CA TYR A 18 1.40 8.81 4.18
C TYR A 18 0.17 9.71 4.30
N ILE A 19 -0.01 10.33 5.47
CA ILE A 19 -1.17 11.17 5.78
C ILE A 19 -0.69 12.35 6.62
N GLU A 20 -0.82 13.56 6.09
CA GLU A 20 -0.63 14.79 6.87
C GLU A 20 -1.85 15.03 7.76
N CYS A 21 -1.61 15.40 9.03
CA CYS A 21 -2.68 15.68 9.98
C CYS A 21 -2.34 16.83 10.92
N SER A 22 -3.37 17.45 11.50
CA SER A 22 -3.22 18.48 12.53
C SER A 22 -4.18 18.19 13.68
N SER A 23 -3.64 17.87 14.84
CA SER A 23 -4.44 17.65 16.06
C SER A 23 -5.15 18.92 16.53
N LYS A 24 -4.59 20.10 16.22
CA LYS A 24 -5.16 21.40 16.62
C LYS A 24 -6.46 21.72 15.87
N THR A 25 -6.48 21.46 14.57
CA THR A 25 -7.65 21.68 13.71
C THR A 25 -8.47 20.41 13.48
N GLN A 26 -8.03 19.29 14.07
CA GLN A 26 -8.55 17.93 13.87
C GLN A 26 -8.53 17.46 12.40
N GLN A 27 -7.75 18.11 11.53
CA GLN A 27 -7.61 17.71 10.14
C GLN A 27 -6.95 16.33 10.06
N ASN A 28 -7.60 15.41 9.34
CA ASN A 28 -7.15 14.06 9.02
C ASN A 28 -6.82 13.14 10.21
N VAL A 29 -7.08 13.55 11.46
CA VAL A 29 -6.81 12.72 12.64
C VAL A 29 -7.55 11.39 12.57
N LYS A 30 -8.85 11.41 12.24
CA LYS A 30 -9.63 10.18 12.02
C LYS A 30 -9.08 9.33 10.88
N ALA A 31 -8.62 9.96 9.79
CA ALA A 31 -8.10 9.26 8.62
C ALA A 31 -6.82 8.48 8.94
N VAL A 32 -5.96 8.98 9.82
CA VAL A 32 -4.76 8.27 10.31
C VAL A 32 -5.16 6.94 10.95
N PHE A 33 -6.09 6.97 11.91
CA PHE A 33 -6.52 5.77 12.63
C PHE A 33 -7.36 4.81 11.77
N ASP A 34 -8.28 5.34 10.96
CA ASP A 34 -9.05 4.53 10.01
C ASP A 34 -8.13 3.79 9.05
N THR A 35 -7.05 4.44 8.59
CA THR A 35 -6.10 3.83 7.66
C THR A 35 -5.29 2.75 8.34
N ALA A 36 -4.80 2.98 9.56
CA ALA A 36 -4.10 1.96 10.34
C ALA A 36 -4.98 0.72 10.57
N ILE A 37 -6.24 0.92 10.97
CA ILE A 37 -7.21 -0.16 11.15
C ILE A 37 -7.42 -0.92 9.83
N LYS A 38 -7.65 -0.20 8.72
CA LYS A 38 -7.83 -0.81 7.40
C LYS A 38 -6.62 -1.62 6.95
N VAL A 39 -5.40 -1.14 7.19
CA VAL A 39 -4.16 -1.84 6.83
C VAL A 39 -4.02 -3.15 7.58
N VAL A 40 -4.41 -3.19 8.86
CA VAL A 40 -4.35 -4.40 9.67
C VAL A 40 -5.45 -5.39 9.32
N LEU A 41 -6.68 -4.90 9.05
CA LEU A 41 -7.83 -5.77 8.78
C LEU A 41 -7.91 -6.26 7.33
N GLN A 42 -7.43 -5.49 6.36
CA GLN A 42 -7.48 -5.89 4.96
C GLN A 42 -6.35 -6.90 4.68
N PRO A 43 -6.65 -8.08 4.13
CA PRO A 43 -5.60 -9.00 3.69
C PRO A 43 -4.70 -8.26 2.68
N PRO A 44 -3.37 -8.51 2.72
CA PRO A 44 -2.42 -7.77 1.89
C PRO A 44 -2.86 -7.85 0.43
N ARG A 45 -3.21 -6.68 -0.14
CA ARG A 45 -3.67 -6.59 -1.53
C ARG A 45 -2.55 -7.17 -2.41
N ARG A 46 -2.83 -8.33 -3.03
CA ARG A 46 -1.98 -8.98 -4.04
C ARG A 46 -1.86 -8.08 -5.29
N LYS A 47 -1.15 -6.96 -5.17
CA LYS A 47 -0.74 -6.07 -6.26
C LYS A 47 0.65 -5.61 -5.84
N GLU A 48 1.68 -6.46 -5.88
CA GLU A 48 2.65 -6.43 -6.99
C GLU A 48 3.66 -7.59 -6.90
N MET A 49 3.26 -8.81 -6.50
CA MET A 49 4.15 -10.00 -6.58
C MET A 49 3.61 -11.15 -7.42
N ALA A 50 2.50 -10.94 -8.14
CA ALA A 50 1.91 -11.98 -9.00
C ALA A 50 2.29 -11.86 -10.48
N ARG A 51 2.96 -10.78 -10.92
CA ARG A 51 3.28 -10.60 -12.35
C ARG A 51 4.60 -11.25 -12.80
N LYS A 52 5.43 -11.76 -11.89
CA LYS A 52 6.74 -12.37 -12.22
C LYS A 52 6.80 -13.90 -12.20
N LYS A 53 5.69 -14.62 -12.02
CA LYS A 53 5.66 -16.11 -12.06
C LYS A 53 4.68 -16.75 -13.05
N ARG A 54 4.12 -16.01 -14.02
CA ARG A 54 3.31 -16.63 -15.10
C ARG A 54 4.10 -16.96 -16.37
N HIS A 55 5.41 -16.73 -16.37
CA HIS A 55 6.28 -17.21 -17.44
C HIS A 55 7.19 -18.33 -16.92
N ARG A 56 6.65 -19.55 -16.87
CA ARG A 56 7.40 -20.77 -17.24
C ARG A 56 6.50 -22.02 -17.21
N ARG A 57 6.42 -22.61 -18.39
CA ARG A 57 6.27 -24.05 -18.72
C ARG A 57 4.85 -24.61 -18.81
N SER A 58 4.39 -24.59 -20.06
CA SER A 58 3.87 -25.77 -20.78
C SER A 58 4.08 -27.08 -20.02
N GLY A 59 2.97 -27.75 -19.73
CA GLY A 59 2.91 -29.07 -19.13
C GLY A 59 1.63 -29.75 -19.59
N CYS A 60 1.70 -30.36 -20.77
CA CYS A 60 0.77 -31.40 -21.20
C CYS A 60 0.68 -32.49 -20.12
N SER A 61 -0.52 -32.93 -19.78
CA SER A 61 -0.77 -34.30 -19.33
C SER A 61 -2.11 -34.76 -19.88
N PHE A 62 -2.02 -35.53 -20.96
CA PHE A 62 -2.95 -36.60 -21.28
C PHE A 62 -3.04 -37.54 -20.07
N VAL A 63 -4.27 -37.79 -19.60
CA VAL A 63 -4.83 -39.12 -19.25
C VAL A 63 -6.34 -38.98 -19.09
#